data_AF-A0A381DKZ3-F1
#
_entry.id   AF-A0A381DKZ3-F1
#
_cell.length_a   1.000
_cell.length_b   1.000
_cell.length_c   1.000
_cell.angle_alpha   90.00
_cell.angle_beta   90.00
_cell.angle_gamma   90.00
#
_symmetry.space_group_name_H-M   'P 1'
#
loop_
_entity.id
_entity.type
_entity.pdbx_description
1 polymer ?
#
loop_
_entity_poly.entity_id
_entity_poly.type
_entity_poly.pdbx_seq_one_letter_code
_entity_poly.pdbx_strand_id
1 'polypeptide(L)' 'MEEEIKSVYNDAKIELVAGSGGNFIIEVDGKIIFSKRDMDEPRFPNDGEILKLIDMI' A
#
# COMPACT_ATOMS: atom_id res chain seq x y z
N MET A 1 -6.33 -6.45 1.68
CA MET A 1 -5.71 -5.11 1.57
C MET A 1 -6.73 -4.01 1.37
N GLU A 2 -7.50 -3.95 0.27
CA GLU A 2 -8.54 -2.92 0.12
C GLU A 2 -9.56 -2.95 1.28
N GLU A 3 -10.10 -4.14 1.57
CA GLU A 3 -11.04 -4.34 2.68
C GLU A 3 -10.45 -3.94 4.04
N GLU A 4 -9.16 -4.25 4.24
CA GLU A 4 -8.43 -3.90 5.44
C GLU A 4 -8.26 -2.38 5.60
N ILE A 5 -7.87 -1.68 4.54
CA ILE A 5 -7.77 -0.21 4.55
C ILE A 5 -9.14 0.41 4.84
N LYS A 6 -10.19 -0.08 4.17
CA LYS A 6 -11.57 0.41 4.38
C LYS A 6 -12.12 0.12 5.77
N SER A 7 -11.61 -0.89 6.48
CA SER A 7 -12.05 -1.19 7.85
C SER A 7 -11.67 -0.10 8.86
N VAL A 8 -10.62 0.69 8.56
CA VAL A 8 -10.15 1.82 9.39
C VAL A 8 -10.52 3.16 8.75
N TYR A 9 -10.35 3.27 7.44
CA TYR A 9 -10.59 4.49 6.66
C TYR A 9 -11.80 4.28 5.73
N ASN A 10 -13.01 4.34 6.31
CA ASN A 10 -14.26 4.04 5.59
C ASN A 10 -14.48 4.89 4.32
N ASP A 11 -14.01 6.14 4.34
CA ASP A 11 -14.15 7.10 3.24
C ASP A 11 -12.96 7.09 2.26
N ALA A 12 -12.00 6.17 2.44
CA ALA A 12 -10.83 6.07 1.58
C ALA A 12 -11.24 5.75 0.13
N LYS A 13 -10.77 6.57 -0.80
CA LYS A 13 -10.87 6.32 -2.24
C LYS A 13 -9.68 5.49 -2.66
N ILE A 14 -9.94 4.25 -3.06
CA ILE A 14 -8.90 3.29 -3.44
C ILE A 14 -9.03 3.05 -4.94
N GLU A 15 -7.90 3.16 -5.64
CA GLU A 15 -7.78 2.85 -7.05
C GLU A 15 -6.76 1.73 -7.24
N LEU A 16 -7.12 0.72 -8.03
CA LEU A 16 -6.20 -0.33 -8.44
C LEU A 16 -5.65 0.01 -9.84
N VAL A 17 -4.44 0.55 -9.86
CA VAL A 17 -3.74 0.85 -11.11
C VAL A 17 -2.96 -0.38 -11.56
N ALA A 18 -3.30 -0.93 -12.73
CA ALA A 18 -2.58 -2.06 -13.30
C ALA A 18 -1.15 -1.66 -13.69
N GLY A 19 -0.17 -2.16 -12.94
CA GLY A 19 1.25 -1.99 -13.23
C GLY A 19 1.81 -3.08 -14.16
N SER A 20 3.00 -2.83 -14.72
CA SER A 20 3.79 -3.81 -15.47
C SER A 20 5.07 -4.21 -14.72
N GLY A 21 5.78 -5.25 -15.17
CA GLY A 21 7.08 -5.64 -14.62
C GLY A 21 7.05 -6.24 -13.21
N GLY A 22 5.87 -6.67 -12.77
CA GLY A 22 5.67 -7.26 -11.45
C GLY A 22 5.80 -6.24 -10.32
N ASN A 23 5.50 -4.96 -10.53
CA ASN A 23 5.54 -3.94 -9.48
C ASN A 23 4.44 -4.15 -8.44
N PHE A 24 4.74 -3.79 -7.20
CA PHE A 24 3.74 -3.61 -6.16
C PHE A 24 4.12 -2.37 -5.35
N ILE A 25 3.40 -1.28 -5.62
CA ILE A 25 3.64 0.05 -5.06
C ILE A 25 2.32 0.50 -4.43
N ILE A 26 2.40 1.08 -3.24
CA ILE A 26 1.28 1.72 -2.57
C ILE A 26 1.65 3.17 -2.35
N GLU A 27 0.76 4.02 -2.86
CA GLU A 27 0.85 5.47 -2.76
C GLU A 27 -0.38 5.99 -2.01
N VAL A 28 -0.17 6.96 -1.13
CA VAL A 28 -1.23 7.66 -0.42
C VAL A 28 -1.00 9.14 -0.59
N ASP A 29 -2.00 9.85 -1.14
CA ASP A 29 -1.96 11.29 -1.41
C ASP A 29 -0.68 11.76 -2.16
N GLY A 30 -0.23 10.99 -3.17
CA GLY A 30 0.97 11.32 -3.94
C GLY A 30 2.28 10.83 -3.32
N LYS A 31 2.26 10.21 -2.14
CA LYS A 31 3.45 9.73 -1.42
C LYS A 31 3.52 8.21 -1.44
N ILE A 32 4.60 7.66 -2.00
CA ILE A 32 4.89 6.23 -1.93
C ILE A 32 5.20 5.86 -0.47
N ILE A 33 4.41 4.94 0.08
CA ILE A 33 4.59 4.43 1.44
C ILE A 33 5.10 2.99 1.46
N PHE A 34 4.92 2.26 0.36
CA PHE A 34 5.44 0.89 0.21
C PHE A 34 5.82 0.64 -1.24
N SER A 35 6.99 0.06 -1.47
CA SER A 35 7.43 -0.45 -2.77
C SER A 35 8.21 -1.73 -2.53
N LYS A 36 7.73 -2.85 -3.07
CA LYS A 36 8.47 -4.11 -2.93
C LYS A 36 9.81 -4.11 -3.67
N ARG A 37 10.01 -3.16 -4.60
CA ARG A 37 11.25 -3.02 -5.37
C ARG A 37 12.35 -2.32 -4.59
N ASP A 38 11.98 -1.59 -3.55
CA ASP A 38 12.92 -0.82 -2.73
C ASP A 38 13.45 -1.65 -1.55
N MET A 39 13.14 -2.95 -1.53
CA MET A 39 13.55 -3.91 -0.50
C MET A 39 14.67 -4.80 -1.02
N ASP A 40 15.63 -5.13 -0.14
CA ASP A 40 16.68 -6.12 -0.44
C ASP A 40 16.07 -7.49 -0.77
N GLU A 41 14.95 -7.84 -0.13
CA GLU A 41 14.14 -9.03 -0.42
C GLU A 41 12.70 -8.60 -0.78
N PRO A 42 12.29 -8.72 -2.06
CA PRO A 42 10.95 -8.33 -2.48
C PRO A 42 9.86 -9.21 -1.87
N ARG A 43 8.90 -8.58 -1.19
CA ARG A 43 7.73 -9.24 -0.62
C ARG A 43 6.46 -8.40 -0.77
N PHE A 44 5.33 -9.01 -0.47
CA PHE A 44 4.09 -8.27 -0.24
C PHE A 44 4.04 -7.74 1.19
N PRO A 45 3.21 -6.72 1.46
CA PRO A 45 2.97 -6.26 2.83
C PRO A 45 2.39 -7.38 3.69
N ASN A 46 2.78 -7.40 4.96
CA ASN A 46 2.13 -8.25 5.96
C ASN A 46 0.80 -7.61 6.39
N ASP A 47 -0.07 -8.42 6.99
CA ASP A 47 -1.31 -7.95 7.60
C ASP A 47 -1.03 -6.81 8.60
N GLY A 48 -1.76 -5.71 8.48
CA GLY A 48 -1.67 -4.50 9.29
C GLY A 48 -0.49 -3.57 8.95
N GLU A 49 0.42 -3.97 8.07
CA GLU A 49 1.63 -3.18 7.76
C GLU A 49 1.28 -1.85 7.07
N ILE A 50 0.39 -1.90 6.09
CA ILE A 50 0.01 -0.70 5.33
C ILE A 50 -0.75 0.29 6.21
N LEU A 51 -1.63 -0.20 7.09
CA LEU A 51 -2.33 0.65 8.07
C LEU A 51 -1.35 1.41 8.96
N LYS A 52 -0.31 0.73 9.46
CA LYS A 52 0.74 1.37 10.28
C LYS A 52 1.53 2.42 9.50
N LEU A 53 1.82 2.16 8.23
CA LEU A 53 2.53 3.12 7.38
C LEU A 53 1.68 4.36 7.11
N ILE A 54 0.37 4.22 6.94
CA ILE A 54 -0.56 5.35 6.79
C ILE A 54 -0.65 6.18 8.08
N ASP A 55 -0.59 5.55 9.26
CA ASP A 55 -0.61 6.28 10.54
C ASP A 55 0.66 7.13 10.80
N MET A 56 1.74 6.86 10.05
CA MET A 56 3.03 7.56 10.19
C MET A 56 3.24 8.72 9.21
N ILE A 57 2.27 9.04 8.35
CA ILE A 57 2.40 10.11 7.33
C ILE A 57 1.65 11.39 7.67
#